data_AF-A0A377TK18-F1
#
_entry.id   AF-A0A377TK18-F1
#
_cell.length_a   1.000
_cell.length_b   1.000
_cell.length_c   1.000
_cell.angle_alpha   90.00
_cell.angle_beta   90.00
_cell.angle_gamma   90.00
#
_symmetry.space_group_name_H-M   'P 1'
#
loop_
_entity.id
_entity.type
_entity.pdbx_description
1 polymer ?
#
loop_
_entity_poly.entity_id
_entity_poly.type
_entity_poly.pdbx_seq_one_letter_code
_entity_poly.pdbx_strand_id
1 'polypeptide(L)'
;MAQIVGLKDRKQMRVRYYGLNHFGWWTSIEDLDGNDLMPKLREYVANTAMCRPRTIRTPEASWNDTFAKAKDVQALDPQTMPNTYLKYYLFPDYVVAHSNPERTRANEVMDHREKNVFSACRAIIAAGKSTAGDLEIDEHASYIVDLATAIAFNTRKGCC
;
A
#
# COMPACT_ATOMS: atom_id res chain seq x y z
N MET A 1 7.77 2.62 -2.77
CA MET A 1 9.24 2.53 -2.61
C MET A 1 9.93 2.16 -3.92
N ALA A 2 9.73 0.95 -4.49
CA ALA A 2 10.37 0.56 -5.77
C ALA A 2 10.24 1.62 -6.90
N GLN A 3 9.03 2.15 -7.12
CA GLN A 3 8.80 3.20 -8.12
C GLN A 3 9.58 4.51 -7.83
N ILE A 4 9.75 4.89 -6.56
CA ILE A 4 10.49 6.09 -6.15
C ILE A 4 11.98 5.95 -6.50
N VAL A 5 12.54 4.78 -6.26
CA VAL A 5 13.97 4.52 -6.52
C VAL A 5 14.25 4.13 -7.96
N GLY A 6 13.22 3.85 -8.77
CA GLY A 6 13.33 3.51 -10.19
C GLY A 6 13.49 2.02 -10.48
N LEU A 7 13.15 1.15 -9.52
CA LEU A 7 13.18 -0.30 -9.70
C LEU A 7 11.90 -0.81 -10.38
N LYS A 8 12.03 -1.91 -11.13
CA LYS A 8 10.93 -2.54 -11.87
C LYS A 8 9.75 -2.88 -10.96
N ASP A 9 10.03 -3.53 -9.84
CA ASP A 9 9.03 -3.96 -8.86
C ASP A 9 9.67 -4.14 -7.47
N ARG A 10 8.85 -4.49 -6.47
CA ARG A 10 9.31 -4.66 -5.08
C ARG A 10 10.27 -5.83 -4.89
N LYS A 11 10.23 -6.86 -5.75
CA LYS A 11 11.08 -8.07 -5.63
C LYS A 11 12.53 -7.79 -6.01
N GLN A 12 12.82 -6.61 -6.56
CA GLN A 12 14.18 -6.10 -6.75
C GLN A 12 14.78 -5.46 -5.49
N MET A 13 14.05 -5.48 -4.36
CA MET A 13 14.53 -4.97 -3.08
C MET A 13 14.69 -6.10 -2.06
N ARG A 14 15.71 -5.99 -1.21
CA ARG A 14 15.88 -6.78 0.00
C ARG A 14 15.71 -5.86 1.20
N VAL A 15 14.87 -6.26 2.15
CA VAL A 15 14.50 -5.39 3.27
C VAL A 15 14.70 -6.07 4.61
N ARG A 16 15.00 -5.25 5.62
CA ARG A 16 14.90 -5.61 7.04
C ARG A 16 13.79 -4.77 7.67
N TYR A 17 12.85 -5.44 8.30
CA TYR A 17 11.67 -4.83 8.91
C TYR A 17 11.41 -5.46 10.27
N TYR A 18 10.93 -4.66 11.22
CA TYR A 18 10.43 -5.16 12.50
C TYR A 18 9.19 -4.38 12.92
N GLY A 19 8.37 -5.00 13.76
CA GLY A 19 7.17 -4.39 14.34
C GLY A 19 6.04 -5.39 14.53
N LEU A 20 4.89 -4.87 14.94
CA LEU A 20 3.64 -5.59 14.94
C LEU A 20 2.95 -5.41 13.58
N ASN A 21 1.90 -6.19 13.32
CA ASN A 21 1.03 -5.93 12.19
C ASN A 21 0.51 -4.48 12.25
N HIS A 22 0.61 -3.76 11.14
CA HIS A 22 0.25 -2.34 11.02
C HIS A 22 1.02 -1.39 11.97
N PHE A 23 2.14 -1.81 12.53
CA PHE A 23 2.91 -0.99 13.46
C PHE A 23 4.39 -1.37 13.41
N GLY A 24 5.16 -0.78 12.49
CA GLY A 24 6.57 -1.15 12.38
C GLY A 24 7.36 -0.30 11.40
N TRP A 25 8.63 -0.64 11.28
CA TRP A 25 9.64 0.16 10.60
C TRP A 25 10.58 -0.68 9.74
N TRP A 26 10.89 -0.17 8.56
CA TRP A 26 12.00 -0.67 7.75
C TRP A 26 13.31 -0.06 8.23
N THR A 27 14.31 -0.90 8.51
CA THR A 27 15.64 -0.50 9.01
C THR A 27 16.73 -0.59 7.97
N SER A 28 16.56 -1.42 6.95
CA SER A 28 17.43 -1.47 5.77
C SER A 28 16.56 -1.77 4.54
N ILE A 29 16.85 -1.08 3.44
CA ILE A 29 16.24 -1.27 2.13
C ILE A 29 17.38 -1.20 1.11
N GLU A 30 17.75 -2.35 0.57
CA GLU A 30 18.83 -2.51 -0.41
C GLU A 30 18.24 -3.02 -1.73
N ASP A 31 18.95 -2.82 -2.83
CA ASP A 31 18.71 -3.62 -4.03
C ASP A 31 19.32 -5.03 -3.90
N LEU A 32 19.25 -5.83 -4.97
CA LEU A 32 19.77 -7.21 -4.93
C LEU A 32 21.31 -7.27 -4.90
N ASP A 33 21.99 -6.23 -5.34
CA ASP A 33 23.45 -6.12 -5.34
C ASP A 33 23.99 -5.58 -4.00
N GLY A 34 23.10 -5.13 -3.11
CA GLY A 34 23.45 -4.63 -1.78
C GLY A 34 23.65 -3.10 -1.73
N ASN A 35 23.25 -2.36 -2.77
CA ASN A 35 23.31 -0.90 -2.74
C ASN A 35 22.22 -0.36 -1.81
N ASP A 36 22.59 0.55 -0.91
CA ASP A 36 21.66 1.16 0.03
C ASP A 36 20.71 2.15 -0.67
N LEU A 37 19.41 1.86 -0.61
CA LEU A 37 18.35 2.67 -1.21
C LEU A 37 17.74 3.66 -0.20
N MET A 38 18.10 3.56 1.09
CA MET A 38 17.55 4.39 2.15
C MET A 38 17.76 5.88 1.95
N PRO A 39 18.94 6.39 1.55
CA PRO A 39 19.17 7.83 1.38
C PRO A 39 18.19 8.46 0.39
N LYS A 40 18.02 7.84 -0.79
CA LYS A 40 17.11 8.31 -1.85
C LYS A 40 15.64 8.25 -1.41
N LEU A 41 15.27 7.21 -0.66
CA LEU A 41 13.91 7.07 -0.13
C LEU A 41 13.59 8.14 0.92
N ARG A 42 14.53 8.42 1.84
CA ARG A 42 14.36 9.45 2.88
C ARG A 42 14.26 10.84 2.28
N GLU A 43 15.15 11.18 1.35
CA GLU A 43 15.10 12.45 0.64
C GLU A 43 13.75 12.65 -0.05
N TYR A 44 13.27 11.61 -0.73
CA TYR A 44 11.97 11.69 -1.39
C TYR A 44 10.82 11.88 -0.40
N VAL A 45 10.77 11.10 0.68
CA VAL A 45 9.66 11.17 1.67
C VAL A 45 9.69 12.44 2.51
N ALA A 46 10.85 12.98 2.81
CA ALA A 46 10.98 14.26 3.51
C ALA A 46 10.47 15.43 2.67
N ASN A 47 10.72 15.41 1.36
CA ASN A 47 10.38 16.50 0.44
C ASN A 47 9.03 16.32 -0.24
N THR A 48 8.55 15.09 -0.36
CA THR A 48 7.33 14.73 -1.09
C THR A 48 6.50 13.79 -0.23
N ALA A 49 5.23 14.14 0.01
CA ALA A 49 4.21 13.19 0.47
C ALA A 49 4.38 11.86 -0.27
N MET A 50 4.51 10.71 0.41
CA MET A 50 4.86 9.44 -0.25
C MET A 50 3.96 9.22 -1.47
N CYS A 51 4.47 9.49 -2.66
CA CYS A 51 3.62 9.56 -3.83
C CYS A 51 3.45 8.13 -4.35
N ARG A 52 2.26 7.60 -4.03
CA ARG A 52 1.43 6.58 -4.70
C ARG A 52 2.14 5.47 -5.50
N PRO A 53 1.70 4.21 -5.35
CA PRO A 53 1.74 3.27 -6.47
C PRO A 53 0.92 3.84 -7.65
N ARG A 54 1.54 4.02 -8.81
CA ARG A 54 0.88 4.45 -10.07
C ARG A 54 -0.29 3.54 -10.52
N THR A 55 -0.46 2.38 -9.90
CA THR A 55 -1.44 1.35 -10.26
C THR A 55 -2.87 1.64 -9.77
N ILE A 56 -3.08 2.62 -8.89
CA ILE A 56 -4.43 2.99 -8.41
C ILE A 56 -5.05 4.01 -9.37
N ARG A 57 -5.93 3.53 -10.27
CA ARG A 57 -6.56 4.34 -11.34
C ARG A 57 -7.61 5.32 -10.82
N THR A 58 -8.23 5.04 -9.67
CA THR A 58 -9.22 5.90 -8.99
C THR A 58 -8.70 6.30 -7.61
N PRO A 59 -8.20 7.54 -7.44
CA PRO A 59 -7.68 7.99 -6.16
C PRO A 59 -8.82 8.15 -5.16
N GLU A 60 -8.91 7.23 -4.20
CA GLU A 60 -9.66 7.48 -2.97
C GLU A 60 -8.86 8.50 -2.15
N ALA A 61 -9.43 9.70 -1.94
CA ALA A 61 -8.75 10.81 -1.27
C ALA A 61 -8.16 10.41 0.09
N SER A 62 -8.88 9.57 0.84
CA SER A 62 -8.48 9.05 2.14
C SER A 62 -7.15 8.28 2.13
N TRP A 63 -6.81 7.58 1.04
CA TRP A 63 -5.52 6.91 0.90
C TRP A 63 -4.39 7.89 0.58
N ASN A 64 -4.64 8.91 -0.25
CA ASN A 64 -3.64 9.91 -0.58
C ASN A 64 -3.18 10.68 0.67
N ASP A 65 -4.12 11.09 1.52
CA ASP A 65 -3.82 11.78 2.78
C ASP A 65 -3.00 10.90 3.72
N THR A 66 -3.29 9.59 3.73
CA THR A 66 -2.54 8.60 4.52
C THR A 66 -1.09 8.49 4.08
N PHE A 67 -0.82 8.40 2.78
CA PHE A 67 0.55 8.37 2.28
C PHE A 67 1.25 9.72 2.45
N ALA A 68 0.53 10.84 2.31
CA ALA A 68 1.10 12.15 2.53
C ALA A 68 1.60 12.35 3.97
N LYS A 69 0.81 11.88 4.95
CA LYS A 69 1.17 11.98 6.37
C LYS A 69 2.38 11.11 6.76
N ALA A 70 2.82 10.18 5.91
CA ALA A 70 4.02 9.38 6.15
C ALA A 70 5.29 10.24 6.28
N LYS A 71 5.33 11.43 5.65
CA LYS A 71 6.41 12.41 5.83
C LYS A 71 6.59 12.78 7.30
N ASP A 72 5.50 13.16 7.97
CA ASP A 72 5.54 13.63 9.35
C ASP A 72 5.86 12.50 10.32
N VAL A 73 5.38 11.29 10.02
CA VAL A 73 5.70 10.07 10.77
C VAL A 73 7.18 9.71 10.61
N GLN A 74 7.73 9.80 9.39
CA GLN A 74 9.12 9.45 9.10
C GLN A 74 10.10 10.41 9.77
N ALA A 75 9.72 11.68 9.94
CA ALA A 75 10.53 12.68 10.63
C ALA A 75 10.81 12.36 12.11
N LEU A 76 10.00 11.50 12.75
CA LEU A 76 10.21 11.08 14.15
C LEU A 76 11.39 10.13 14.32
N ASP A 77 11.74 9.37 13.29
CA ASP A 77 12.95 8.54 13.26
C ASP A 77 13.57 8.57 11.84
N PRO A 78 14.51 9.50 11.59
CA PRO A 78 15.14 9.67 10.29
C PRO A 78 15.96 8.47 9.82
N GLN A 79 16.27 7.50 10.70
CA GLN A 79 17.02 6.30 10.34
C GLN A 79 16.14 5.17 9.80
N THR A 80 14.81 5.30 9.85
CA THR A 80 13.89 4.26 9.39
C THR A 80 12.88 4.78 8.38
N MET A 81 12.12 3.86 7.78
CA MET A 81 10.86 4.18 7.10
C MET A 81 9.70 3.61 7.91
N PRO A 82 8.64 4.38 8.17
CA PRO A 82 7.51 3.93 8.97
C PRO A 82 6.43 3.24 8.12
N ASN A 83 5.75 2.27 8.72
CA ASN A 83 4.43 1.85 8.25
C ASN A 83 3.43 3.02 8.34
N THR A 84 2.63 3.24 7.31
CA THR A 84 1.68 4.38 7.23
C THR A 84 0.63 4.38 8.34
N TYR A 85 0.29 3.22 8.90
CA TYR A 85 -0.64 3.12 10.03
C TYR A 85 -0.13 3.78 11.31
N LEU A 86 1.18 4.04 11.43
CA LEU A 86 1.73 4.76 12.58
C LEU A 86 1.15 6.16 12.75
N LYS A 87 0.56 6.77 11.70
CA LYS A 87 -0.13 8.06 11.82
C LYS A 87 -1.27 8.02 12.85
N TYR A 88 -1.96 6.89 13.01
CA TYR A 88 -3.08 6.75 13.93
C TYR A 88 -2.65 6.73 15.40
N TYR A 89 -1.38 6.43 15.66
CA TYR A 89 -0.80 6.34 16.99
C TYR A 89 -0.01 7.60 17.35
N LEU A 90 0.69 8.17 16.37
CA LEU A 90 1.59 9.30 16.56
C LEU A 90 0.93 10.65 16.26
N PHE A 91 -0.15 10.67 15.48
CA PHE A 91 -0.95 11.85 15.15
C PHE A 91 -2.48 11.59 15.27
N PRO A 92 -2.96 11.04 16.40
CA PRO A 92 -4.37 10.67 16.56
C PRO A 92 -5.31 11.89 16.52
N ASP A 93 -4.89 13.01 17.10
CA ASP A 93 -5.60 14.28 17.10
C ASP A 93 -5.85 14.81 15.69
N TYR A 94 -4.83 14.78 14.83
CA TYR A 94 -4.92 15.11 13.41
C TYR A 94 -5.95 14.23 12.71
N VAL A 95 -5.92 12.91 12.94
CA VAL A 95 -6.86 11.97 12.31
C VAL A 95 -8.30 12.29 12.73
N VAL A 96 -8.55 12.51 14.01
CA VAL A 96 -9.90 12.86 14.50
C VAL A 96 -10.37 14.18 13.90
N ALA A 97 -9.50 15.21 13.88
CA ALA A 97 -9.83 16.52 13.33
C ALA A 97 -10.20 16.49 11.83
N HIS A 98 -9.67 15.53 11.08
CA HIS A 98 -9.92 15.37 9.64
C HIS A 98 -10.88 14.20 9.34
N SER A 99 -11.57 13.66 10.35
CA SER A 99 -12.58 12.61 10.18
C SER A 99 -13.98 13.19 10.08
N ASN A 100 -14.85 12.53 9.31
CA ASN A 100 -16.27 12.85 9.26
C ASN A 100 -17.07 11.78 10.03
N PRO A 101 -17.68 12.12 11.19
CA PRO A 101 -18.41 11.15 12.01
C PRO A 101 -19.68 10.62 11.32
N GLU A 102 -20.29 11.41 10.43
CA GLU A 102 -21.51 11.04 9.70
C GLU A 102 -21.22 10.25 8.41
N ARG A 103 -19.98 10.27 7.92
CA ARG A 103 -19.58 9.57 6.70
C ARG A 103 -18.14 9.09 6.77
N THR A 104 -17.96 7.86 7.20
CA THR A 104 -16.66 7.22 7.38
C THR A 104 -16.20 6.48 6.13
N ARG A 105 -14.99 5.90 6.20
CA ARG A 105 -14.46 5.04 5.14
C ARG A 105 -15.36 3.86 4.78
N ALA A 106 -16.13 3.33 5.74
CA ALA A 106 -17.09 2.27 5.47
C ALA A 106 -18.18 2.74 4.48
N ASN A 107 -18.70 3.96 4.65
CA ASN A 107 -19.68 4.54 3.75
C ASN A 107 -19.12 4.73 2.34
N GLU A 108 -17.87 5.19 2.20
CA GLU A 108 -17.20 5.29 0.90
C GLU A 108 -17.12 3.93 0.18
N VAL A 109 -16.80 2.85 0.91
CA VAL A 109 -16.72 1.50 0.34
C VAL A 109 -18.10 0.98 -0.07
N MET A 110 -19.10 1.14 0.79
CA MET A 110 -20.49 0.74 0.52
C MET A 110 -21.06 1.47 -0.69
N ASP A 111 -20.78 2.77 -0.82
CA ASP A 111 -21.31 3.60 -1.91
C ASP A 111 -20.61 3.40 -3.25
N HIS A 112 -19.36 2.91 -3.24
CA HIS A 112 -18.58 2.73 -4.45
C HIS A 112 -18.24 1.26 -4.69
N ARG A 113 -17.16 0.77 -4.06
CA ARG A 113 -16.55 -0.52 -4.38
C ARG A 113 -17.54 -1.67 -4.27
N GLU A 114 -18.33 -1.71 -3.20
CA GLU A 114 -19.32 -2.76 -2.98
C GLU A 114 -20.39 -2.76 -4.08
N LYS A 115 -21.08 -1.62 -4.27
CA LYS A 115 -22.10 -1.48 -5.31
C LYS A 115 -21.56 -1.79 -6.71
N ASN A 116 -20.37 -1.30 -7.05
CA ASN A 116 -19.78 -1.46 -8.38
C ASN A 116 -19.45 -2.92 -8.69
N VAL A 117 -18.75 -3.61 -7.78
CA VAL A 117 -18.35 -5.01 -7.98
C VAL A 117 -19.57 -5.92 -8.06
N PHE A 118 -20.52 -5.80 -7.12
CA PHE A 118 -21.72 -6.64 -7.15
C PHE A 118 -22.60 -6.35 -8.37
N SER A 119 -22.66 -5.11 -8.86
CA SER A 119 -23.39 -4.78 -10.09
C SER A 119 -22.71 -5.33 -11.33
N ALA A 120 -21.38 -5.25 -11.41
CA ALA A 120 -20.60 -5.86 -12.49
C ALA A 120 -20.82 -7.38 -12.54
N CYS A 121 -20.79 -8.06 -11.39
CA CYS A 121 -21.09 -9.50 -11.32
C CYS A 121 -22.51 -9.83 -11.81
N ARG A 122 -23.52 -9.04 -11.42
CA ARG A 122 -24.90 -9.22 -11.92
C ARG A 122 -25.00 -9.03 -13.43
N ALA A 123 -24.31 -8.03 -13.98
CA ALA A 123 -24.27 -7.78 -15.42
C ALA A 123 -23.62 -8.95 -16.19
N ILE A 124 -22.52 -9.49 -15.66
CA ILE A 124 -21.84 -10.68 -16.22
C ILE A 124 -22.77 -11.89 -16.23
N ILE A 125 -23.48 -12.15 -15.12
CA ILE A 125 -24.43 -13.26 -15.01
C ILE A 125 -25.56 -13.10 -16.04
N ALA A 126 -26.15 -11.91 -16.13
CA ALA A 126 -27.26 -11.64 -17.07
C ALA A 126 -26.84 -11.75 -18.54
N ALA A 127 -25.62 -11.33 -18.88
CA ALA A 127 -25.11 -11.35 -20.24
C ALA A 127 -24.42 -12.68 -20.64
N GLY A 128 -24.07 -13.53 -19.66
CA GLY A 128 -23.26 -14.73 -19.87
C GLY A 128 -21.85 -14.44 -20.41
N LYS A 129 -21.33 -13.21 -20.25
CA LYS A 129 -20.05 -12.76 -20.80
C LYS A 129 -19.32 -11.88 -19.79
N SER A 130 -18.04 -12.18 -19.54
CA SER A 130 -17.20 -11.41 -18.61
C SER A 130 -17.06 -9.94 -19.01
N THR A 131 -17.05 -9.65 -20.32
CA THR A 131 -16.94 -8.28 -20.88
C THR A 131 -18.13 -7.38 -20.55
N ALA A 132 -19.19 -7.91 -19.94
CA ALA A 132 -20.33 -7.11 -19.47
C ALA A 132 -20.09 -6.43 -18.11
N GLY A 133 -19.02 -6.80 -17.40
CA GLY A 133 -18.58 -6.15 -16.17
C GLY A 133 -17.18 -5.56 -16.30
N ASP A 134 -16.91 -4.50 -15.55
CA ASP A 134 -15.59 -3.85 -15.48
C ASP A 134 -14.79 -4.42 -14.31
N LEU A 135 -14.39 -5.69 -14.43
CA LEU A 135 -13.55 -6.39 -13.45
C LEU A 135 -12.13 -6.54 -14.00
N GLU A 136 -11.17 -5.94 -13.30
CA GLU A 136 -9.74 -6.00 -13.64
C GLU A 136 -8.97 -6.95 -12.71
N ILE A 137 -7.79 -7.39 -13.14
CA ILE A 137 -6.91 -8.23 -12.32
C ILE A 137 -6.35 -7.37 -11.17
N ASP A 138 -6.51 -7.86 -9.94
CA ASP A 138 -5.89 -7.24 -8.77
C ASP A 138 -4.43 -7.71 -8.60
N GLU A 139 -3.49 -6.89 -9.10
CA GLU A 139 -2.05 -7.15 -8.94
C GLU A 139 -1.60 -7.15 -7.48
N HIS A 140 -2.31 -6.47 -6.57
CA HIS A 140 -1.96 -6.44 -5.15
C HIS A 140 -2.11 -7.82 -4.52
N ALA A 141 -3.15 -8.59 -4.85
CA ALA A 141 -3.39 -9.92 -4.32
C ALA A 141 -2.32 -10.97 -4.68
N SER A 142 -1.39 -10.66 -5.59
CA SER A 142 -0.33 -11.58 -6.02
C SER A 142 0.58 -12.10 -4.89
N TYR A 143 0.73 -11.34 -3.79
CA TYR A 143 1.53 -11.81 -2.64
C TYR A 143 0.95 -13.06 -1.96
N ILE A 144 -0.35 -13.32 -2.11
CA ILE A 144 -1.02 -14.51 -1.56
C ILE A 144 -0.54 -15.77 -2.30
N VAL A 145 -0.41 -15.68 -3.62
CA VAL A 145 0.13 -16.77 -4.45
C VAL A 145 1.63 -16.94 -4.23
N ASP A 146 2.38 -15.84 -4.04
CA ASP A 146 3.79 -15.92 -3.64
C ASP A 146 3.94 -16.71 -2.32
N LEU A 147 3.09 -16.48 -1.32
CA LEU A 147 3.09 -17.24 -0.06
C LEU A 147 2.74 -18.71 -0.27
N ALA A 148 1.64 -18.98 -0.99
CA ALA A 148 1.19 -20.34 -1.24
C ALA A 148 2.26 -21.18 -1.95
N THR A 149 2.90 -20.60 -2.97
CA THR A 149 3.98 -21.26 -3.72
C THR A 149 5.27 -21.38 -2.90
N ALA A 150 5.58 -20.43 -2.02
CA ALA A 150 6.71 -20.54 -1.12
C ALA A 150 6.57 -21.71 -0.15
N ILE A 151 5.37 -21.93 0.39
CA ILE A 151 5.06 -23.08 1.24
C ILE A 151 5.06 -24.37 0.42
N ALA A 152 4.31 -24.40 -0.68
CA ALA A 152 4.13 -25.61 -1.50
C ALA A 152 5.45 -26.13 -2.09
N PHE A 153 6.37 -25.24 -2.45
CA PHE A 153 7.62 -25.58 -3.14
C PHE A 153 8.88 -25.24 -2.32
N ASN A 154 8.73 -24.94 -1.02
CA ASN A 154 9.83 -24.62 -0.11
C ASN A 154 10.83 -23.60 -0.69
N THR A 155 10.33 -22.55 -1.35
CA THR A 155 11.20 -21.64 -2.12
C THR A 155 12.03 -20.70 -1.25
N ARG A 156 11.76 -20.68 0.07
CA ARG A 156 12.33 -19.75 1.05
C ARG A 156 12.16 -18.26 0.70
N LYS A 157 11.29 -17.93 -0.26
CA LYS A 157 10.95 -16.55 -0.60
C LYS A 157 9.97 -16.03 0.44
N GLY A 158 10.31 -14.93 1.10
CA GLY A 158 9.41 -14.24 2.03
C GLY A 158 8.34 -13.43 1.30
N CYS A 159 7.23 -13.13 1.97
CA CYS A 159 6.27 -12.10 1.55
C CYS A 159 6.92 -10.71 1.69
N CYS A 160 7.75 -10.29 0.73
CA CYS A 160 8.32 -8.93 0.70
C CYS A 160 7.84 -8.16 -0.52
#